data_AF-A0A543FUG4-F1
#
_entry.id   AF-A0A543FUG4-F1
#
_cell.length_a   1.000
_cell.length_b   1.000
_cell.length_c   1.000
_cell.angle_alpha   90.00
_cell.angle_beta   90.00
_cell.angle_gamma   90.00
#
_symmetry.space_group_name_H-M   'P 1'
#
loop_
_entity.id
_entity.type
_entity.pdbx_description
1 polymer ?
#
loop_
_entity_poly.entity_id
_entity_poly.type
_entity_poly.pdbx_seq_one_letter_code
_entity_poly.pdbx_strand_id
1 'polypeptide(L)'
;MTDGASDENRRWNAYLYRRHSPRELRDWATRLRWFRMCRASGGHHDDGDDLRLALRAETEQELGAVLAALGLTELGHVRIAGESAFASARPGRLELRLSDPDEPYEVSARAVASAVAIEAALGALTSSVIDPPLDDPKCVCPKYYPHLWAP
;
A
#
# COMPACT_ATOMS: atom_id res chain seq x y z
N MET A 1 21.22 28.62 7.28
CA MET A 1 20.95 27.61 6.23
C MET A 1 19.89 26.62 6.76
N THR A 2 18.65 27.07 6.93
CA THR A 2 17.55 26.27 7.51
C THR A 2 16.24 26.36 6.70
N ASP A 3 16.21 27.07 5.58
CA ASP A 3 14.99 27.27 4.76
C ASP A 3 14.60 26.03 3.94
N GLY A 4 15.58 25.30 3.39
CA GLY A 4 15.32 24.25 2.38
C GLY A 4 14.48 23.07 2.88
N ALA A 5 14.70 22.60 4.10
CA ALA A 5 13.95 21.48 4.69
C ALA A 5 12.48 21.86 4.99
N SER A 6 12.22 23.13 5.29
CA SER A 6 10.87 23.62 5.55
C SER A 6 10.05 23.78 4.27
N ASP A 7 10.69 24.19 3.17
CA ASP A 7 10.08 24.31 1.85
C ASP A 7 9.80 22.95 1.20
N GLU A 8 10.71 21.99 1.35
CA GLU A 8 10.50 20.61 0.88
C GLU A 8 9.31 19.96 1.60
N ASN A 9 9.24 20.09 2.93
CA ASN A 9 8.10 19.57 3.69
C ASN A 9 6.78 20.25 3.29
N ARG A 10 6.79 21.55 3.00
CA ARG A 10 5.60 22.27 2.52
C ARG A 10 5.17 21.79 1.13
N ARG A 11 6.11 21.62 0.19
CA ARG A 11 5.85 21.09 -1.16
C ARG A 11 5.31 19.66 -1.10
N TRP A 12 5.90 18.84 -0.25
CA TRP A 12 5.46 17.47 -0.04
C TRP A 12 4.04 17.42 0.52
N ASN A 13 3.72 18.18 1.57
CA ASN A 13 2.36 18.23 2.11
C ASN A 13 1.35 18.73 1.08
N ALA A 14 1.70 19.77 0.31
CA ALA A 14 0.84 20.25 -0.78
C ALA A 14 0.61 19.17 -1.85
N TYR A 15 1.62 18.34 -2.13
CA TYR A 15 1.50 17.22 -3.05
C TYR A 15 0.66 16.06 -2.48
N LEU A 16 0.92 15.66 -1.23
CA LEU A 16 0.20 14.58 -0.53
C LEU A 16 -1.31 14.84 -0.50
N TYR A 17 -1.70 16.07 -0.14
CA TYR A 17 -3.10 16.47 -0.04
C TYR A 17 -3.67 17.09 -1.32
N ARG A 18 -2.94 17.02 -2.44
CA ARG A 18 -3.37 17.62 -3.71
C ARG A 18 -4.69 17.02 -4.23
N ARG A 19 -4.85 15.72 -4.04
CA ARG A 19 -6.00 14.95 -4.55
C ARG A 19 -6.96 14.52 -3.46
N HIS A 20 -6.44 14.26 -2.27
CA HIS A 20 -7.23 13.77 -1.15
C HIS A 20 -7.11 14.73 0.03
N SER A 21 -8.25 15.08 0.61
CA SER A 21 -8.25 15.91 1.80
C SER A 21 -7.59 15.18 2.98
N PRO A 22 -7.06 15.89 3.99
CA PRO A 22 -6.56 15.25 5.21
C PRO A 22 -7.60 14.35 5.89
N ARG A 23 -8.88 14.74 5.83
CA ARG A 23 -9.99 13.94 6.36
C ARG A 23 -10.17 12.64 5.57
N GLU A 24 -10.17 12.70 4.25
CA GLU A 24 -10.32 11.52 3.39
C GLU A 24 -9.16 10.55 3.58
N LEU A 25 -7.92 11.04 3.61
CA LEU A 25 -6.75 10.19 3.89
C LEU A 25 -6.82 9.56 5.27
N ARG A 26 -7.29 10.28 6.29
CA ARG A 26 -7.53 9.71 7.63
C ARG A 26 -8.62 8.64 7.60
N ASP A 27 -9.74 8.90 6.93
CA ASP A 27 -10.85 7.95 6.81
C ASP A 27 -10.40 6.66 6.10
N TRP A 28 -9.57 6.75 5.06
CA TRP A 28 -9.00 5.57 4.40
C TRP A 28 -7.94 4.88 5.25
N ALA A 29 -7.00 5.63 5.82
CA ALA A 29 -5.93 5.12 6.67
C ALA A 29 -6.44 4.35 7.90
N THR A 30 -7.59 4.77 8.45
CA THR A 30 -8.22 4.10 9.61
C THR A 30 -9.08 2.91 9.22
N ARG A 31 -9.55 2.83 7.97
CA ARG A 31 -10.26 1.66 7.43
C ARG A 31 -9.32 0.52 7.02
N LEU A 32 -8.12 0.85 6.56
CA LEU A 32 -7.10 -0.11 6.13
C LEU A 32 -6.24 -0.54 7.32
N ARG A 33 -6.27 -1.82 7.65
CA ARG A 33 -5.47 -2.37 8.75
C ARG A 33 -4.02 -2.54 8.33
N TRP A 34 -3.79 -3.01 7.11
CA TRP A 34 -2.50 -3.53 6.66
C TRP A 34 -2.02 -2.90 5.34
N PHE A 35 -2.93 -2.61 4.42
CA PHE A 35 -2.59 -1.84 3.23
C PHE A 35 -2.25 -0.42 3.60
N ARG A 36 -1.26 0.14 2.88
CA ARG A 36 -0.85 1.53 2.98
C ARG A 36 -0.88 2.19 1.61
N MET A 37 -1.35 3.43 1.58
CA MET A 37 -1.26 4.27 0.38
C MET A 37 0.18 4.70 0.18
N CYS A 38 0.74 4.44 -0.98
CA CYS A 38 2.08 4.88 -1.37
C CYS A 38 1.96 5.85 -2.54
N ARG A 39 2.51 7.06 -2.37
CA ARG A 39 2.51 8.12 -3.38
C ARG A 39 3.75 8.04 -4.27
N ALA A 40 3.60 8.08 -5.60
CA ALA A 40 4.72 8.23 -6.54
C ALA A 40 5.95 7.34 -6.24
N SER A 41 5.69 6.06 -6.03
CA SER A 41 6.71 5.06 -5.69
C SER A 41 7.24 4.37 -6.95
N GLY A 42 8.31 4.90 -7.54
CA GLY A 42 9.04 4.27 -8.66
C GLY A 42 10.14 5.11 -9.34
N GLY A 43 10.19 6.43 -9.14
CA GLY A 43 11.19 7.31 -9.78
C GLY A 43 10.93 7.66 -11.27
N HIS A 44 9.79 7.28 -11.84
CA HIS A 44 9.40 7.53 -13.24
C HIS A 44 8.21 8.50 -13.36
N HIS A 45 8.04 9.08 -14.55
CA HIS A 45 7.02 10.11 -14.84
C HIS A 45 5.57 9.63 -14.69
N ASP A 46 5.33 8.32 -14.60
CA ASP A 46 4.01 7.68 -14.55
C ASP A 46 3.76 6.90 -13.23
N ASP A 47 4.52 7.20 -12.17
CA ASP A 47 4.28 6.54 -10.88
C ASP A 47 3.03 7.10 -10.21
N GLY A 48 1.95 6.35 -10.40
CA GLY A 48 0.69 6.54 -9.72
C GLY A 48 0.77 6.37 -8.21
N ASP A 49 -0.28 6.82 -7.54
CA ASP A 49 -0.56 6.40 -6.18
C ASP A 49 -1.10 4.95 -6.21
N ASP A 50 -0.60 4.09 -5.34
CA ASP A 50 -1.10 2.72 -5.20
C ASP A 50 -1.35 2.34 -3.73
N LEU A 51 -2.12 1.27 -3.52
CA LEU A 51 -2.22 0.63 -2.20
C LEU A 51 -1.27 -0.56 -2.17
N ARG A 52 -0.41 -0.62 -1.16
CA ARG A 52 0.57 -1.71 -1.00
C ARG A 52 0.36 -2.49 0.28
N LEU A 53 0.58 -3.79 0.19
CA LEU A 53 0.74 -4.71 1.31
C LEU A 53 2.00 -5.54 1.07
N ALA A 54 2.75 -5.83 2.13
CA ALA A 54 3.88 -6.74 2.08
C ALA A 54 3.71 -7.86 3.10
N LEU A 55 3.99 -9.09 2.67
CA LEU A 55 3.96 -10.30 3.49
C LEU A 55 5.36 -10.92 3.49
N ARG A 56 5.89 -11.23 4.67
CA ARG A 56 7.17 -11.91 4.84
C ARG A 56 7.16 -13.28 4.16
N ALA A 57 8.20 -13.54 3.36
CA ALA A 57 8.48 -14.80 2.69
C ALA A 57 9.98 -14.85 2.37
N GLU A 58 10.77 -15.37 3.32
CA GLU A 58 12.24 -15.38 3.28
C GLU A 58 12.82 -16.47 2.40
N THR A 59 12.03 -17.51 2.14
CA THR A 59 12.41 -18.64 1.29
C THR A 59 11.39 -18.87 0.17
N GLU A 60 11.79 -19.60 -0.87
CA GLU A 60 10.88 -20.00 -1.95
C GLU A 60 9.71 -20.86 -1.42
N GLN A 61 9.98 -21.72 -0.43
CA GLN A 61 8.95 -22.53 0.22
C GLN A 61 7.93 -21.64 0.97
N GLU A 62 8.40 -20.62 1.68
CA GLU A 62 7.52 -19.66 2.35
C GLU A 62 6.72 -18.84 1.34
N LEU A 63 7.34 -18.39 0.24
CA LEU A 63 6.64 -17.68 -0.83
C LEU A 63 5.52 -18.56 -1.41
N GLY A 64 5.81 -19.83 -1.70
CA GLY A 64 4.81 -20.80 -2.16
C GLY A 64 3.68 -21.00 -1.16
N ALA A 65 3.98 -21.07 0.14
CA ALA A 65 2.99 -21.18 1.19
C ALA A 65 2.10 -19.93 1.31
N VAL A 66 2.69 -18.73 1.21
CA VAL A 66 1.95 -17.46 1.21
C VAL A 66 1.03 -17.37 -0.01
N LEU A 67 1.52 -17.71 -1.20
CA LEU A 67 0.72 -17.73 -2.43
C LEU A 67 -0.46 -18.71 -2.29
N ALA A 68 -0.20 -19.94 -1.85
CA ALA A 68 -1.23 -20.95 -1.66
C ALA A 68 -2.29 -20.52 -0.64
N ALA A 69 -1.88 -19.89 0.46
CA ALA A 69 -2.80 -19.36 1.47
C ALA A 69 -3.68 -18.20 0.94
N LEU A 70 -3.21 -17.46 -0.06
CA LEU A 70 -3.99 -16.45 -0.79
C LEU A 70 -4.84 -17.05 -1.94
N GLY A 71 -4.76 -18.36 -2.17
CA GLY A 71 -5.43 -19.02 -3.30
C GLY A 71 -4.76 -18.76 -4.65
N LEU A 72 -3.47 -18.43 -4.65
CA LEU A 72 -2.70 -18.06 -5.84
C LEU A 72 -1.74 -19.20 -6.26
N THR A 73 -1.55 -19.34 -7.56
CA THR A 73 -0.59 -20.29 -8.15
C THR A 73 0.56 -19.60 -8.88
N GLU A 74 0.47 -18.29 -9.10
CA GLU A 74 1.44 -17.50 -9.86
C GLU A 74 1.51 -16.04 -9.37
N LEU A 75 2.51 -15.32 -9.88
CA LEU A 75 2.70 -13.89 -9.68
C LEU A 75 2.10 -13.11 -10.86
N GLY A 76 2.06 -11.78 -10.75
CA GLY A 76 1.50 -10.88 -11.76
C GLY A 76 0.08 -10.45 -11.43
N HIS A 77 -0.78 -10.33 -12.44
CA HIS A 77 -2.18 -9.96 -12.23
C HIS A 77 -2.96 -11.15 -11.66
N VAL A 78 -3.46 -10.98 -10.45
CA VAL A 78 -4.14 -12.02 -9.68
C VAL A 78 -5.48 -11.55 -9.14
N ARG A 79 -6.27 -12.50 -8.65
CA ARG A 79 -7.56 -12.24 -7.98
C ARG A 79 -7.52 -12.84 -6.58
N ILE A 80 -7.74 -12.00 -5.56
CA ILE A 80 -7.80 -12.41 -4.15
C ILE A 80 -9.16 -11.95 -3.62
N ALA A 81 -9.94 -12.86 -3.06
CA ALA A 81 -11.30 -12.56 -2.57
C ALA A 81 -12.23 -11.92 -3.64
N GLY A 82 -11.99 -12.17 -4.93
CA GLY A 82 -12.74 -11.53 -6.01
C GLY A 82 -12.31 -10.09 -6.31
N GLU A 83 -11.15 -9.66 -5.84
CA GLU A 83 -10.58 -8.34 -6.11
C GLU A 83 -9.27 -8.45 -6.91
N SER A 84 -9.03 -7.49 -7.79
CA SER A 84 -7.83 -7.49 -8.64
C SER A 84 -6.64 -6.92 -7.87
N ALA A 85 -5.51 -7.60 -7.94
CA ALA A 85 -4.25 -7.13 -7.40
C ALA A 85 -3.10 -7.53 -8.32
N PHE A 86 -1.97 -6.84 -8.19
CA PHE A 86 -0.71 -7.27 -8.77
C PHE A 86 0.19 -7.84 -7.68
N ALA A 87 0.53 -9.13 -7.79
CA ALA A 87 1.40 -9.85 -6.88
C ALA A 87 2.83 -9.89 -7.45
N SER A 88 3.82 -9.50 -6.65
CA SER A 88 5.23 -9.57 -7.06
C SER A 88 6.11 -10.05 -5.92
N ALA A 89 7.07 -10.92 -6.23
CA ALA A 89 8.08 -11.34 -5.28
C ALA A 89 9.22 -10.33 -5.22
N ARG A 90 9.70 -10.07 -4.00
CA ARG A 90 10.93 -9.34 -3.70
C ARG A 90 11.78 -10.19 -2.77
N PRO A 91 13.09 -9.89 -2.60
CA PRO A 91 13.88 -10.56 -1.57
C PRO A 91 13.18 -10.46 -0.21
N GLY A 92 12.84 -11.61 0.37
CA GLY A 92 12.24 -11.71 1.70
C GLY A 92 10.74 -11.45 1.81
N ARG A 93 10.03 -11.17 0.70
CA ARG A 93 8.60 -10.83 0.78
C ARG A 93 7.81 -11.02 -0.51
N LEU A 94 6.51 -11.23 -0.36
CA LEU A 94 5.49 -10.99 -1.38
C LEU A 94 4.94 -9.58 -1.22
N GLU A 95 4.86 -8.83 -2.31
CA GLU A 95 4.19 -7.53 -2.39
C GLU A 95 2.88 -7.66 -3.17
N LEU A 96 1.80 -7.12 -2.61
CA LEU A 96 0.55 -6.89 -3.31
C LEU A 96 0.39 -5.40 -3.58
N ARG A 97 0.03 -5.05 -4.82
CA ARG A 97 -0.28 -3.69 -5.25
C ARG A 97 -1.70 -3.65 -5.81
N LEU A 98 -2.47 -2.64 -5.40
CA LEU A 98 -3.77 -2.34 -5.99
C LEU A 98 -3.73 -0.94 -6.60
N SER A 99 -4.30 -0.85 -7.79
CA SER A 99 -4.68 0.38 -8.46
C SER A 99 -6.09 0.20 -9.00
N ASP A 100 -6.82 1.31 -9.14
CA ASP A 100 -8.10 1.28 -9.84
C ASP A 100 -7.83 1.21 -11.35
N PRO A 101 -8.38 0.24 -12.10
CA PRO A 101 -8.18 0.19 -13.55
C PRO A 101 -8.72 1.44 -14.28
N ASP A 102 -9.73 2.10 -13.71
CA ASP A 102 -10.32 3.32 -14.27
C ASP A 102 -9.52 4.57 -13.87
N GLU A 103 -8.79 4.51 -12.75
CA GLU A 103 -7.92 5.57 -12.23
C GLU A 103 -6.54 5.01 -11.86
N PRO A 104 -5.75 4.50 -12.83
CA PRO A 104 -4.56 3.69 -12.56
C PRO A 104 -3.41 4.44 -11.87
N TYR A 105 -3.52 5.77 -11.82
CA TYR A 105 -2.52 6.65 -11.21
C TYR A 105 -2.99 7.29 -9.90
N GLU A 106 -4.16 6.90 -9.39
CA GLU A 106 -4.77 7.47 -8.19
C GLU A 106 -5.32 6.35 -7.29
N VAL A 107 -5.30 6.57 -5.98
CA VAL A 107 -6.02 5.69 -5.06
C VAL A 107 -7.46 6.19 -4.97
N SER A 108 -8.39 5.40 -5.50
CA SER A 108 -9.81 5.69 -5.44
C SER A 108 -10.47 5.04 -4.22
N ALA A 109 -11.70 5.48 -3.91
CA ALA A 109 -12.52 4.81 -2.89
C ALA A 109 -12.81 3.33 -3.24
N ARG A 110 -12.83 2.98 -4.52
CA ARG A 110 -12.98 1.60 -5.01
C ARG A 110 -11.73 0.79 -4.70
N ALA A 111 -10.53 1.31 -4.98
CA ALA A 111 -9.29 0.65 -4.63
C ALA A 111 -9.19 0.38 -3.12
N VAL A 112 -9.63 1.34 -2.29
CA VAL A 112 -9.71 1.17 -0.82
C VAL A 112 -10.71 0.08 -0.43
N ALA A 113 -11.88 0.02 -1.08
CA ALA A 113 -12.86 -1.04 -0.83
C ALA A 113 -12.31 -2.43 -1.20
N SER A 114 -11.63 -2.54 -2.35
CA SER A 114 -10.95 -3.77 -2.77
C SER A 114 -9.86 -4.19 -1.77
N ALA A 115 -9.05 -3.24 -1.29
CA ALA A 115 -8.02 -3.52 -0.28
C ALA A 115 -8.64 -4.06 1.02
N VAL A 116 -9.73 -3.48 1.50
CA VAL A 116 -10.46 -3.98 2.69
C VAL A 116 -10.94 -5.42 2.49
N ALA A 117 -11.47 -5.75 1.32
CA ALA A 117 -11.91 -7.11 1.01
C ALA A 117 -10.74 -8.11 0.99
N ILE A 118 -9.58 -7.72 0.44
CA ILE A 118 -8.37 -8.55 0.46
C ILE A 118 -7.85 -8.70 1.89
N GLU A 119 -7.83 -7.64 2.71
CA GLU A 119 -7.41 -7.74 4.12
C GLU A 119 -8.24 -8.76 4.91
N ALA A 120 -9.55 -8.80 4.66
CA ALA A 120 -10.45 -9.76 5.30
C ALA A 120 -10.10 -11.22 4.92
N ALA A 121 -9.49 -11.44 3.75
CA ALA A 121 -9.08 -12.76 3.27
C ALA A 121 -7.68 -13.19 3.72
N LEU A 122 -6.88 -12.32 4.36
CA LEU A 122 -5.51 -12.66 4.77
C LEU A 122 -5.48 -13.78 5.83
N GLY A 123 -6.49 -13.86 6.70
CA GLY A 123 -6.56 -14.88 7.75
C GLY A 123 -5.28 -14.97 8.58
N ALA A 124 -4.66 -16.16 8.59
CA ALA A 124 -3.42 -16.41 9.34
C ALA A 124 -2.21 -15.63 8.82
N LEU A 125 -2.23 -15.13 7.58
CA LEU A 125 -1.12 -14.36 7.01
C LEU A 125 -0.93 -13.00 7.67
N THR A 126 -1.88 -12.55 8.49
CA THR A 126 -1.77 -11.30 9.25
C THR A 126 -0.53 -11.25 10.15
N SER A 127 -0.04 -12.38 10.65
CA SER A 127 1.22 -12.45 11.42
C SER A 127 2.48 -12.22 10.59
N SER A 128 2.36 -12.31 9.26
CA SER A 128 3.46 -12.13 8.32
C SER A 128 3.48 -10.74 7.69
N VAL A 129 2.55 -9.85 8.06
CA VAL A 129 2.48 -8.50 7.50
C VAL A 129 3.71 -7.69 7.89
N ILE A 130 4.30 -7.01 6.90
CA ILE A 130 5.37 -6.02 7.07
C ILE A 130 4.73 -4.62 6.95
N ASP A 131 4.78 -3.83 8.03
CA ASP A 131 4.25 -2.46 8.08
C ASP A 131 5.37 -1.48 8.52
N PRO A 132 5.71 -0.45 7.72
CA PRO A 132 5.16 -0.17 6.39
C PRO A 132 5.63 -1.18 5.33
N PRO A 133 4.82 -1.40 4.28
CA PRO A 133 5.21 -2.27 3.15
C PRO A 133 6.40 -1.70 2.37
N LEU A 134 6.58 -0.38 2.43
CA LEU A 134 7.74 0.34 1.91
C LEU A 134 8.24 1.28 3.01
N ASP A 135 9.50 1.12 3.42
CA ASP A 135 10.12 2.01 4.42
C ASP A 135 10.58 3.34 3.80
N ASP A 136 9.61 4.10 3.30
CA ASP A 136 9.80 5.36 2.60
C ASP A 136 8.73 6.37 3.07
N PRO A 137 9.07 7.66 3.30
CA PRO A 137 8.10 8.70 3.67
C PRO A 137 6.93 8.86 2.69
N LYS A 138 7.03 8.37 1.46
CA LYS A 138 5.93 8.32 0.48
C LYS A 138 4.83 7.32 0.84
N CYS A 139 5.09 6.43 1.79
CA CYS A 139 4.12 5.50 2.35
C CYS A 139 3.34 6.16 3.49
N VAL A 140 2.03 6.35 3.30
CA VAL A 140 1.12 6.89 4.30
C VAL A 140 0.86 5.83 5.37
N CYS A 141 1.66 5.84 6.43
CA CYS A 141 1.63 4.87 7.53
C CYS A 141 1.86 5.55 8.90
N PRO A 142 1.59 4.88 10.03
CA PRO A 142 1.79 5.46 11.36
C PRO A 142 3.22 5.93 11.66
N LYS A 143 4.24 5.31 11.05
CA LYS A 143 5.65 5.69 11.22
C LYS A 143 5.92 7.11 10.69
N TYR A 144 5.35 7.48 9.56
CA TYR A 144 5.62 8.76 8.88
C TYR A 144 4.51 9.80 9.04
N TYR A 145 3.26 9.37 9.28
CA TYR A 145 2.07 10.23 9.40
C TYR A 145 1.23 9.89 10.63
N PRO A 146 1.79 9.91 11.85
CA PRO A 146 1.09 9.48 13.05
C PRO A 146 -0.19 10.30 13.33
N HIS A 147 -0.27 11.55 12.88
CA HIS A 147 -1.44 12.42 13.06
C HIS A 147 -2.70 11.93 12.33
N LEU A 148 -2.57 11.07 11.31
CA LEU A 148 -3.73 10.47 10.64
C LEU A 148 -4.40 9.38 11.50
N TRP A 149 -3.69 8.84 12.49
CA TRP A 149 -4.21 7.83 13.45
C TRP A 149 -4.43 8.39 14.86
N ALA A 150 -4.08 9.66 15.10
CA ALA A 150 -4.37 10.31 16.37
C ALA A 150 -5.90 10.47 16.55
N PRO A 151 -6.43 10.32 17.78
CA PRO A 151 -7.87 10.47 18.07
C PRO A 151 -8.40 11.84 17.66
#